data_AF-A0A183K092-F1
#
_entry.id   AF-A0A183K092-F1
#
_cell.length_a   1.000
_cell.length_b   1.000
_cell.length_c   1.000
_cell.angle_alpha   90.00
_cell.angle_beta   90.00
_cell.angle_gamma   90.00
#
_symmetry.space_group_name_H-M   'P 1'
#
loop_
_entity.id
_entity.type
_entity.pdbx_description
1 polymer ?
#
loop_
_entity_poly.entity_id
_entity_poly.type
_entity_poly.pdbx_seq_one_letter_code
_entity_poly.pdbx_strand_id
1 'polypeptide(L)'
;MELMTERYFQKPLRLSHSASNLPDILQYARSGSSGRFDDITEGSYPAIYTHRNIRSFAPWRPKSHFSPDRLSYFNDDKSAKSLGPIVNVTGDSLGLHELEGLRIPSIYSAARNALYTRYTPADWTKGNFTRLSNSEQAMKRAEHIRGNGERLGVEADDRIKRAQQEVGRLLGQRINDINYMKHELNNEIDALINEMNKLNESKRIAEKAFAEIENPLHITQECLYHREKRQSTDLVHDQPEKALLKVNNLFVISVLC
;
A
#
# COMPACT_ATOMS: atom_id res chain seq x y z
N MET A 1 54.49 13.25 24.80
CA MET A 1 53.39 14.20 24.55
C MET A 1 52.29 13.45 23.83
N GLU A 2 51.64 12.56 24.58
CA GLU A 2 50.31 12.02 24.27
C GLU A 2 49.25 13.11 24.51
N LEU A 3 48.01 12.82 24.07
CA LEU A 3 46.75 13.57 24.22
C LEU A 3 46.36 14.39 22.99
N MET A 4 45.63 13.80 22.04
CA MET A 4 44.57 14.47 21.24
C MET A 4 43.69 13.50 20.39
N THR A 5 43.49 12.24 20.78
CA THR A 5 42.69 11.29 19.96
C THR A 5 41.70 10.42 20.74
N GLU A 6 41.02 10.99 21.73
CA GLU A 6 39.84 10.33 22.31
C GLU A 6 38.82 11.38 22.72
N ARG A 7 37.86 11.74 21.85
CA ARG A 7 36.56 12.35 22.25
C ARG A 7 35.50 12.41 21.13
N TYR A 8 35.54 11.54 20.11
CA TYR A 8 34.54 11.55 19.02
C TYR A 8 33.76 10.24 18.81
N PHE A 9 33.85 9.27 19.72
CA PHE A 9 33.02 8.06 19.63
C PHE A 9 32.43 7.69 20.99
N GLN A 10 31.37 8.38 21.39
CA GLN A 10 30.35 7.87 22.33
C GLN A 10 29.17 8.86 22.39
N LYS A 11 28.32 8.86 21.37
CA LYS A 11 26.92 9.24 21.51
C LYS A 11 26.09 8.03 21.09
N PRO A 12 25.32 7.40 21.99
CA PRO A 12 24.43 6.33 21.59
C PRO A 12 23.37 6.91 20.63
N LEU A 13 23.16 6.21 19.50
CA LEU A 13 22.04 6.49 18.60
C LEU A 13 20.75 6.34 19.41
N ARG A 14 20.13 7.47 19.77
CA ARG A 14 18.78 7.45 20.33
C ARG A 14 17.87 6.91 19.22
N LEU A 15 17.35 5.70 19.40
CA LEU A 15 16.17 5.27 18.66
C LEU A 15 15.09 6.34 18.85
N SER A 16 14.59 6.86 17.74
CA SER A 16 13.45 7.76 17.70
C SER A 16 12.30 7.14 18.51
N HIS A 17 11.82 7.85 19.53
CA HIS A 17 10.65 7.47 20.34
C HIS A 17 9.32 7.57 19.55
N SER A 18 9.36 7.37 18.23
CA SER A 18 8.20 7.54 17.36
C SER A 18 7.28 6.31 17.31
N ALA A 19 7.72 5.17 17.85
CA ALA A 19 6.95 3.93 17.86
C ALA A 19 6.01 3.80 19.08
N SER A 20 6.16 4.64 20.11
CA SER A 20 5.38 4.53 21.36
C SER A 20 4.13 5.42 21.41
N ASN A 21 3.89 6.26 20.40
CA ASN A 21 2.79 7.24 20.38
C ASN A 21 1.88 7.07 19.15
N LEU A 22 1.51 5.84 18.81
CA LEU A 22 0.38 5.60 17.91
C LEU A 22 -0.92 5.73 18.72
N PRO A 23 -1.80 6.70 18.44
CA PRO A 23 -3.09 6.76 19.11
C PRO A 23 -3.93 5.53 18.71
N ASP A 24 -4.56 4.91 19.71
CA ASP A 24 -5.45 3.77 19.53
C ASP A 24 -6.59 4.13 18.57
N ILE A 25 -6.63 3.46 17.42
CA ILE A 25 -7.52 3.75 16.29
C ILE A 25 -9.01 3.49 16.63
N LEU A 26 -9.29 2.87 17.78
CA LEU A 26 -10.64 2.53 18.22
C LEU A 26 -11.48 3.73 18.68
N GLN A 27 -10.89 4.92 18.87
CA GLN A 27 -11.58 6.04 19.51
C GLN A 27 -12.39 6.93 18.55
N TYR A 28 -12.12 6.88 17.24
CA TYR A 28 -12.77 7.75 16.24
C TYR A 28 -14.12 7.24 15.72
N ALA A 29 -14.61 6.09 16.19
CA ALA A 29 -15.83 5.45 15.69
C ALA A 29 -17.16 6.11 16.12
N ARG A 30 -17.14 7.30 16.75
CA ARG A 30 -18.31 7.88 17.42
C ARG A 30 -18.68 9.29 16.94
N SER A 31 -18.91 9.46 15.65
CA SER A 31 -19.81 10.53 15.17
C SER A 31 -20.31 10.20 13.77
N GLY A 32 -21.58 9.83 13.68
CA GLY A 32 -22.25 9.60 12.42
C GLY A 32 -22.69 10.91 11.77
N SER A 33 -22.80 10.89 10.45
CA SER A 33 -23.75 11.70 9.71
C SER A 33 -24.26 10.89 8.54
N SER A 34 -25.57 10.64 8.57
CA SER A 34 -26.36 9.97 7.55
C SER A 34 -26.24 10.71 6.21
N GLY A 35 -25.86 10.00 5.16
CA GLY A 35 -25.84 10.51 3.79
C GLY A 35 -26.10 9.36 2.83
N ARG A 36 -27.34 9.27 2.34
CA ARG A 36 -27.73 8.40 1.23
C ARG A 36 -27.00 8.84 -0.03
N PHE A 37 -26.41 7.91 -0.77
CA PHE A 37 -26.33 8.03 -2.23
C PHE A 37 -26.15 6.66 -2.88
N ASP A 38 -27.02 6.41 -3.86
CA ASP A 38 -27.17 5.18 -4.62
C ASP A 38 -26.09 4.99 -5.69
N ASP A 39 -26.02 3.74 -6.14
CA ASP A 39 -25.60 3.23 -7.45
C ASP A 39 -24.09 2.95 -7.70
N ILE A 40 -23.80 1.66 -7.94
CA ILE A 40 -22.46 1.10 -8.18
C ILE A 40 -22.34 0.83 -9.68
N THR A 41 -21.61 1.67 -10.41
CA THR A 41 -21.09 1.30 -11.73
C THR A 41 -19.73 0.61 -11.61
N GLU A 42 -19.70 -0.60 -12.13
CA GLU A 42 -18.62 -1.58 -12.22
C GLU A 42 -17.32 -1.02 -12.81
N GLY A 43 -16.28 -0.88 -11.97
CA GLY A 43 -14.93 -0.49 -12.37
C GLY A 43 -14.02 -1.71 -12.52
N SER A 44 -13.70 -2.06 -13.77
CA SER A 44 -12.72 -3.08 -14.15
C SER A 44 -11.32 -2.76 -13.59
N TYR A 45 -10.76 -3.67 -12.78
CA TYR A 45 -9.37 -3.60 -12.33
C TYR A 45 -8.47 -4.40 -13.29
N PRO A 46 -7.39 -3.83 -13.87
CA PRO A 46 -6.51 -4.58 -14.75
C PRO A 46 -5.56 -5.46 -13.92
N ALA A 47 -5.56 -6.76 -14.23
CA ALA A 47 -4.62 -7.74 -13.71
C ALA A 47 -3.22 -7.50 -14.31
N ILE A 48 -2.28 -6.96 -13.53
CA ILE A 48 -0.88 -6.80 -13.94
C ILE A 48 -0.08 -8.02 -13.51
N TYR A 49 -0.10 -9.09 -14.30
CA TYR A 49 0.92 -10.15 -14.23
C TYR A 49 1.11 -10.84 -15.58
N THR A 50 2.00 -10.32 -16.42
CA THR A 50 2.80 -11.15 -17.36
C THR A 50 4.04 -10.40 -17.82
N HIS A 51 5.21 -10.75 -17.28
CA HIS A 51 6.40 -11.21 -18.03
C HIS A 51 7.60 -11.32 -17.07
N ARG A 52 7.91 -12.56 -16.67
CA ARG A 52 9.12 -12.89 -15.92
C ARG A 52 10.32 -12.81 -16.86
N ASN A 53 11.23 -11.86 -16.59
CA ASN A 53 12.57 -11.84 -17.18
C ASN A 53 13.44 -12.87 -16.43
N ILE A 54 13.79 -13.96 -17.10
CA ILE A 54 14.60 -15.06 -16.56
C ILE A 54 16.07 -14.63 -16.58
N ARG A 55 16.48 -13.79 -15.63
CA ARG A 55 17.90 -13.51 -15.30
C ARG A 55 18.08 -13.19 -13.82
N SER A 56 17.73 -14.11 -12.92
CA SER A 56 18.17 -14.03 -11.52
C SER A 56 17.78 -15.27 -10.71
N PHE A 57 18.49 -16.38 -10.90
CA PHE A 57 18.65 -17.41 -9.85
C PHE A 57 19.85 -17.07 -8.94
N ALA A 58 20.08 -15.79 -8.68
CA ALA A 58 21.04 -15.36 -7.67
C ALA A 58 20.34 -15.40 -6.30
N PRO A 59 20.97 -15.96 -5.25
CA PRO A 59 20.46 -15.88 -3.88
C PRO A 59 20.17 -14.44 -3.51
N TRP A 60 19.03 -14.20 -2.85
CA TRP A 60 18.57 -12.89 -2.43
C TRP A 60 19.69 -12.11 -1.74
N ARG A 61 20.07 -10.97 -2.34
CA ARG A 61 20.96 -9.97 -1.74
C ARG A 61 20.12 -8.74 -1.39
N PRO A 62 20.16 -8.24 -0.15
CA PRO A 62 19.62 -6.92 0.18
C PRO A 62 20.23 -5.88 -0.77
N LYS A 63 19.40 -4.98 -1.32
CA LYS A 63 19.92 -3.84 -2.09
C LYS A 63 20.75 -2.98 -1.15
N SER A 64 22.08 -3.03 -1.29
CA SER A 64 22.94 -2.02 -0.69
C SER A 64 22.60 -0.70 -1.38
N HIS A 65 22.04 0.25 -0.64
CA HIS A 65 21.83 1.62 -1.13
C HIS A 65 23.14 2.34 -1.49
N PHE A 66 24.29 1.70 -1.30
CA PHE A 66 25.54 2.02 -1.96
C PHE A 66 25.61 1.31 -3.33
N SER A 67 24.91 1.85 -4.33
CA SER A 67 25.37 1.73 -5.71
C SER A 67 26.43 2.84 -5.92
N PRO A 68 27.60 2.57 -6.52
CA PRO A 68 28.56 3.62 -6.87
C PRO A 68 28.10 4.41 -8.10
N ASP A 69 26.83 4.31 -8.49
CA ASP A 69 26.19 5.26 -9.40
C ASP A 69 26.22 6.63 -8.73
N ARG A 70 27.30 7.34 -9.04
CA ARG A 70 27.51 8.75 -8.78
C ARG A 70 26.18 9.47 -8.97
N LEU A 71 25.63 10.03 -7.89
CA LEU A 71 24.78 11.20 -8.00
C LEU A 71 25.51 12.20 -8.89
N SER A 72 25.02 12.38 -10.11
CA SER A 72 25.55 13.29 -11.12
C SER A 72 25.20 14.76 -10.82
N TYR A 73 25.20 15.14 -9.54
CA TYR A 73 25.12 16.54 -9.10
C TYR A 73 26.49 17.22 -9.01
N PHE A 74 27.54 16.58 -9.53
CA PHE A 74 28.88 17.12 -9.66
C PHE A 74 29.43 16.81 -11.06
N ASN A 75 28.82 17.40 -12.08
CA ASN A 75 29.43 17.49 -13.41
C ASN A 75 29.54 18.95 -13.79
N ASP A 76 30.40 19.67 -13.07
CA ASP A 76 31.16 20.79 -13.59
C ASP A 76 32.27 21.06 -12.58
N ASP A 77 33.36 20.30 -12.70
CA ASP A 77 34.69 20.74 -12.32
C ASP A 77 35.68 19.83 -13.04
N LYS A 78 35.91 20.14 -14.31
CA LYS A 78 37.17 19.78 -14.94
C LYS A 78 38.26 20.40 -14.07
N SER A 79 39.10 19.55 -13.48
CA SER A 79 40.39 19.88 -12.87
C SER A 79 40.39 20.42 -11.43
N ALA A 80 40.26 19.51 -10.48
CA ALA A 80 41.16 19.49 -9.32
C ALA A 80 42.04 18.24 -9.39
N LYS A 81 42.81 18.10 -10.50
CA LYS A 81 44.07 17.36 -10.37
C LYS A 81 44.86 18.13 -9.31
N SER A 82 45.36 17.43 -8.30
CA SER A 82 46.42 17.95 -7.43
C SER A 82 47.60 18.30 -8.32
N LEU A 83 47.57 19.52 -8.85
CA LEU A 83 48.66 20.08 -9.58
C LEU A 83 49.66 20.44 -8.49
N GLY A 84 50.66 19.55 -8.33
CA GLY A 84 51.94 19.93 -7.76
C GLY A 84 52.41 21.25 -8.39
N PRO A 85 53.35 21.94 -7.74
CA PRO A 85 53.52 23.37 -7.88
C PRO A 85 53.65 23.81 -9.36
N ILE A 86 52.56 24.30 -9.97
CA ILE A 86 52.62 25.03 -11.23
C ILE A 86 53.22 26.39 -10.89
N VAL A 87 54.52 26.54 -11.03
CA VAL A 87 55.12 27.87 -11.20
C VAL A 87 54.63 28.42 -12.52
N ASN A 88 54.02 29.59 -12.51
CA ASN A 88 53.74 30.33 -13.74
C ASN A 88 55.06 30.63 -14.42
N VAL A 89 55.43 29.86 -15.44
CA VAL A 89 56.57 30.14 -16.33
C VAL A 89 56.28 31.36 -17.24
N THR A 90 55.07 31.93 -17.16
CA THR A 90 54.62 33.03 -18.01
C THR A 90 54.17 34.19 -17.12
N GLY A 91 55.02 35.21 -16.99
CA GLY A 91 54.71 36.45 -16.28
C GLY A 91 55.94 37.06 -15.62
N ASP A 92 56.32 36.55 -14.45
CA ASP A 92 57.28 37.23 -13.55
C ASP A 92 58.50 36.39 -13.15
N SER A 93 58.66 35.16 -13.65
CA SER A 93 59.88 34.36 -13.35
C SER A 93 61.18 34.99 -13.89
N LEU A 94 61.10 36.02 -14.73
CA LEU A 94 62.25 36.82 -15.15
C LEU A 94 62.74 37.76 -14.02
N GLY A 95 61.88 38.18 -13.09
CA GLY A 95 62.22 39.05 -11.96
C GLY A 95 62.93 38.33 -10.80
N LEU A 96 62.88 36.99 -10.75
CA LEU A 96 63.69 36.20 -9.82
C LEU A 96 65.20 36.32 -10.10
N HIS A 97 65.59 36.80 -11.29
CA HIS A 97 66.98 37.07 -11.62
C HIS A 97 67.55 38.29 -10.86
N GLU A 98 66.69 39.22 -10.45
CA GLU A 98 67.09 40.56 -10.01
C GLU A 98 67.02 40.74 -8.49
N LEU A 99 66.27 39.88 -7.77
CA LEU A 99 66.07 40.05 -6.33
C LEU A 99 67.26 39.67 -5.43
N GLU A 100 68.35 39.07 -5.93
CA GLU A 100 69.57 38.86 -5.13
C GLU A 100 70.91 38.84 -5.91
N GLY A 101 71.00 39.31 -7.16
CA GLY A 101 72.30 39.42 -7.89
C GLY A 101 73.12 38.12 -8.04
N LEU A 102 72.60 36.97 -7.59
CA LEU A 102 73.29 35.69 -7.51
C LEU A 102 73.08 34.90 -8.79
N ARG A 103 74.01 35.05 -9.74
CA ARG A 103 74.06 34.21 -10.95
C ARG A 103 74.65 32.84 -10.59
N ILE A 104 73.79 31.83 -10.34
CA ILE A 104 74.25 30.46 -10.10
C ILE A 104 74.74 29.81 -11.43
N PRO A 105 76.02 29.41 -11.53
CA PRO A 105 76.56 28.74 -12.73
C PRO A 105 75.86 27.40 -13.04
N SER A 106 75.82 27.00 -14.32
CA SER A 106 75.09 25.80 -14.78
C SER A 106 75.57 24.48 -14.19
N ILE A 107 76.78 24.44 -13.63
CA ILE A 107 77.35 23.29 -12.93
C ILE A 107 76.56 22.93 -11.65
N TYR A 108 75.77 23.85 -11.09
CA TYR A 108 74.86 23.59 -9.97
C TYR A 108 73.40 23.51 -10.47
N SER A 109 73.14 22.54 -11.36
CA SER A 109 71.84 22.32 -12.02
C SER A 109 70.68 22.22 -11.03
N ALA A 110 70.85 21.52 -9.90
CA ALA A 110 69.83 21.37 -8.88
C ALA A 110 69.46 22.70 -8.19
N ALA A 111 70.46 23.53 -7.82
CA ALA A 111 70.23 24.82 -7.17
C ALA A 111 69.60 25.84 -8.13
N ARG A 112 70.03 25.83 -9.40
CA ARG A 112 69.46 26.65 -10.46
C ARG A 112 67.99 26.28 -10.72
N ASN A 113 67.68 25.00 -10.91
CA ASN A 113 66.31 24.53 -11.12
C ASN A 113 65.42 24.82 -9.90
N ALA A 114 65.97 24.74 -8.69
CA ALA A 114 65.25 25.07 -7.47
C ALA A 114 64.89 26.56 -7.36
N LEU A 115 65.63 27.49 -7.98
CA LEU A 115 65.24 28.91 -8.03
C LEU A 115 64.12 29.16 -9.04
N TYR A 116 64.24 28.59 -10.24
CA TYR A 116 63.24 28.78 -11.30
C TYR A 116 61.93 27.99 -11.09
N THR A 117 61.91 27.03 -10.16
CA THR A 117 60.71 26.29 -9.75
C THR A 117 60.13 26.77 -8.41
N ARG A 118 60.62 27.88 -7.86
CA ARG A 118 60.03 28.52 -6.67
C ARG A 118 59.01 29.58 -7.07
N TYR A 119 57.99 29.70 -6.22
CA TYR A 119 56.98 30.75 -6.35
C TYR A 119 57.51 32.10 -5.92
N THR A 120 57.10 33.14 -6.64
CA THR A 120 57.26 34.51 -6.16
C THR A 120 56.25 34.78 -5.03
N PRO A 121 56.52 35.75 -4.13
CA PRO A 121 55.53 36.19 -3.13
C PRO A 121 54.19 36.62 -3.75
N ALA A 122 54.20 37.18 -4.97
CA ALA A 122 52.99 37.54 -5.71
C ALA A 122 52.19 36.30 -6.14
N ASP A 123 52.87 35.27 -6.69
CA ASP A 123 52.23 33.98 -7.04
C ASP A 123 51.66 33.28 -5.81
N TRP A 124 52.40 33.30 -4.69
CA TRP A 124 51.93 32.77 -3.42
C TRP A 124 50.67 33.49 -2.94
N THR A 125 50.65 34.83 -3.03
CA THR A 125 49.49 35.64 -2.62
C THR A 125 48.26 35.35 -3.48
N LYS A 126 48.43 35.30 -4.81
CA LYS A 126 47.37 34.94 -5.76
C LYS A 126 46.84 33.52 -5.55
N GLY A 127 47.75 32.57 -5.29
CA GLY A 127 47.39 31.18 -4.98
C GLY A 127 46.59 31.05 -3.68
N ASN A 128 46.99 31.77 -2.63
CA ASN A 128 46.25 31.80 -1.37
C ASN A 128 44.88 32.46 -1.53
N PHE A 129 44.78 33.58 -2.25
CA PHE A 129 43.50 34.23 -2.53
C PHE A 129 42.53 33.28 -3.27
N THR A 130 43.03 32.56 -4.27
CA THR A 130 42.22 31.57 -5.01
C THR A 130 41.77 30.42 -4.11
N ARG A 131 42.67 29.88 -3.28
CA ARG A 131 42.33 28.83 -2.31
C ARG A 131 41.30 29.29 -1.28
N LEU A 132 41.44 30.51 -0.77
CA LEU A 132 40.49 31.11 0.16
C LEU A 132 39.11 31.26 -0.49
N SER A 133 39.04 31.85 -1.69
CA SER A 133 37.79 32.01 -2.43
C SER A 133 37.10 30.66 -2.72
N ASN A 134 37.87 29.65 -3.13
CA ASN A 134 37.33 28.30 -3.36
C ASN A 134 36.81 27.67 -2.06
N SER A 135 37.52 27.86 -0.95
CA SER A 135 37.08 27.40 0.37
C SER A 135 35.77 28.07 0.80
N GLU A 136 35.66 29.39 0.64
CA GLU A 136 34.43 30.13 0.94
C GLU A 136 33.25 29.65 0.09
N GLN A 137 33.47 29.40 -1.20
CA GLN A 137 32.44 28.85 -2.09
C GLN A 137 32.03 27.43 -1.66
N ALA A 138 32.98 26.58 -1.29
CA ALA A 138 32.70 25.25 -0.78
C ALA A 138 31.89 25.29 0.52
N MET A 139 32.24 26.21 1.44
CA MET A 139 31.48 26.44 2.68
C MET A 139 30.04 26.87 2.38
N LYS A 140 29.84 27.88 1.52
CA LYS A 140 28.50 28.34 1.11
C LYS A 140 27.66 27.22 0.49
N ARG A 141 28.26 26.39 -0.37
CA ARG A 141 27.58 25.22 -0.96
C ARG A 141 27.19 24.20 0.10
N ALA A 142 28.08 23.89 1.04
CA ALA A 142 27.82 22.95 2.12
C ALA A 142 26.69 23.45 3.05
N GLU A 143 26.69 24.74 3.40
CA GLU A 143 25.62 25.37 4.17
C GLU A 143 24.27 25.27 3.45
N HIS A 144 24.24 25.58 2.15
CA HIS A 144 23.04 25.47 1.34
C HIS A 144 22.52 24.03 1.24
N ILE A 145 23.41 23.04 1.06
CA ILE A 145 23.03 21.63 1.04
C ILE A 145 22.45 21.20 2.39
N ARG A 146 23.06 21.63 3.51
CA ARG A 146 22.55 21.33 4.85
C ARG A 146 21.14 21.91 5.05
N GLY A 147 20.94 23.18 4.69
CA GLY A 147 19.62 23.84 4.79
C GLY A 147 18.56 23.17 3.93
N ASN A 148 18.91 22.76 2.70
CA ASN A 148 17.99 22.01 1.86
C ASN A 148 17.70 20.60 2.39
N GLY A 149 18.71 19.90 2.93
CA GLY A 149 18.52 18.59 3.54
C GLY A 149 17.57 18.64 4.74
N GLU A 150 17.72 19.65 5.59
CA GLU A 150 16.82 19.90 6.73
C GLU A 150 15.38 20.17 6.27
N ARG A 151 15.20 21.08 5.31
CA ARG A 151 13.87 21.38 4.74
C ARG A 151 13.23 20.15 4.09
N LEU A 152 13.99 19.40 3.30
CA LEU A 152 13.50 18.17 2.66
C LEU A 152 13.10 17.12 3.70
N GLY A 153 13.84 17.02 4.81
CA GLY A 153 13.49 16.14 5.92
C GLY A 153 12.13 16.48 6.53
N VAL A 154 11.88 17.77 6.79
CA VAL A 154 10.59 18.26 7.31
C VAL A 154 9.47 18.00 6.30
N GLU A 155 9.66 18.36 5.03
CA GLU A 155 8.66 18.13 3.99
C GLU A 155 8.33 16.64 3.81
N ALA A 156 9.32 15.76 3.90
CA ALA A 156 9.12 14.32 3.81
C ALA A 156 8.33 13.79 5.02
N ASP A 157 8.66 14.23 6.23
CA ASP A 157 7.93 13.87 7.45
C ASP A 157 6.46 14.32 7.38
N ASP A 158 6.20 15.54 6.93
CA ASP A 158 4.84 16.06 6.74
C ASP A 158 4.06 15.29 5.67
N ARG A 159 4.72 14.82 4.61
CA ARG A 159 4.09 13.97 3.59
C ARG A 159 3.75 12.61 4.17
N ILE A 160 4.66 12.00 4.93
CA ILE A 160 4.43 10.69 5.57
C ILE A 160 3.28 10.78 6.56
N LYS A 161 3.27 11.78 7.43
CA LYS A 161 2.19 12.01 8.40
C LYS A 161 0.82 12.13 7.73
N ARG A 162 0.72 12.95 6.68
CA ARG A 162 -0.53 13.11 5.92
C ARG A 162 -0.97 11.82 5.24
N ALA A 163 -0.04 11.12 4.60
CA ALA A 163 -0.34 9.82 3.98
C ALA A 163 -0.83 8.80 5.00
N GLN A 164 -0.21 8.76 6.18
CA GLN A 164 -0.57 7.81 7.23
C GLN A 164 -1.92 8.12 7.88
N GLN A 165 -2.24 9.41 8.07
CA GLN A 165 -3.56 9.86 8.50
C GLN A 165 -4.65 9.48 7.49
N GLU A 166 -4.40 9.73 6.20
CA GLU A 166 -5.35 9.44 5.15
C GLU A 166 -5.60 7.94 5.00
N VAL A 167 -4.52 7.13 4.98
CA VAL A 167 -4.64 5.67 4.94
C VAL A 167 -5.36 5.15 6.18
N GLY A 168 -5.07 5.70 7.37
CA GLY A 168 -5.77 5.34 8.61
C GLY A 168 -7.27 5.63 8.54
N ARG A 169 -7.64 6.79 7.98
CA ARG A 169 -9.05 7.18 7.76
C ARG A 169 -9.76 6.24 6.78
N LEU A 170 -9.13 5.93 5.64
CA LEU A 170 -9.68 5.02 4.63
C LEU A 170 -9.82 3.59 5.16
N LEU A 171 -8.84 3.10 5.93
CA LEU A 171 -8.96 1.81 6.61
C LEU A 171 -10.13 1.79 7.58
N GLY A 172 -10.29 2.85 8.38
CA GLY A 172 -11.43 2.99 9.29
C GLY A 172 -12.77 2.94 8.56
N GLN A 173 -12.89 3.66 7.43
CA GLN A 173 -14.08 3.59 6.58
C GLN A 173 -14.32 2.17 6.07
N ARG A 174 -13.30 1.53 5.51
CA ARG A 174 -13.43 0.17 4.97
C ARG A 174 -13.84 -0.85 6.04
N ILE A 175 -13.32 -0.72 7.26
CA ILE A 175 -13.72 -1.58 8.38
C ILE A 175 -15.20 -1.38 8.71
N ASN A 176 -15.68 -0.14 8.73
CA ASN A 176 -17.09 0.16 8.96
C ASN A 176 -17.97 -0.41 7.86
N ASP A 177 -17.59 -0.27 6.60
CA ASP A 177 -18.33 -0.82 5.45
C ASP A 177 -18.43 -2.35 5.54
N ILE A 178 -17.32 -3.03 5.84
CA ILE A 178 -17.29 -4.49 5.99
C ILE A 178 -18.20 -4.92 7.16
N ASN A 179 -18.13 -4.24 8.29
CA ASN A 179 -18.97 -4.55 9.45
C ASN A 179 -20.45 -4.31 9.16
N TYR A 180 -20.77 -3.23 8.44
CA TYR A 180 -22.13 -2.94 7.99
C TYR A 180 -22.65 -4.05 7.08
N MET A 181 -21.90 -4.41 6.03
CA MET A 181 -22.29 -5.51 5.14
C MET A 181 -22.45 -6.83 5.88
N LYS A 182 -21.56 -7.14 6.83
CA LYS A 182 -21.68 -8.32 7.67
C LYS A 182 -22.97 -8.28 8.49
N HIS A 183 -23.34 -7.13 9.05
CA HIS A 183 -24.57 -7.00 9.81
C HIS A 183 -25.80 -7.22 8.93
N GLU A 184 -25.85 -6.57 7.76
CA GLU A 184 -26.94 -6.75 6.80
C GLU A 184 -27.09 -8.21 6.36
N LEU A 185 -25.98 -8.89 6.05
CA LEU A 185 -26.01 -10.31 5.69
C LEU A 185 -26.55 -11.20 6.82
N ASN A 186 -26.18 -10.93 8.08
CA ASN A 186 -26.74 -11.69 9.20
C ASN A 186 -28.23 -11.42 9.38
N ASN A 187 -28.67 -10.17 9.24
CA ASN A 187 -30.08 -9.82 9.31
C ASN A 187 -30.89 -10.54 8.22
N GLU A 188 -30.36 -10.61 7.00
CA GLU A 188 -31.00 -11.31 5.89
C GLU A 188 -31.04 -12.84 6.12
N ILE A 189 -29.96 -13.42 6.66
CA ILE A 189 -29.94 -14.85 7.03
C ILE A 189 -31.02 -15.14 8.07
N ASP A 190 -31.15 -14.31 9.11
CA ASP A 190 -32.16 -14.49 10.14
C ASP A 190 -33.59 -14.34 9.57
N ALA A 191 -33.80 -13.40 8.63
CA ALA A 191 -35.06 -13.25 7.91
C ALA A 191 -35.40 -14.51 7.10
N LEU A 192 -34.45 -15.03 6.32
CA LEU A 192 -34.64 -16.25 5.52
C LEU A 192 -34.89 -17.48 6.38
N ILE A 193 -34.22 -17.62 7.53
CA ILE A 193 -34.48 -18.70 8.48
C ILE A 193 -35.92 -18.63 8.99
N ASN A 194 -36.39 -17.42 9.34
CA ASN A 194 -37.78 -17.22 9.78
C ASN A 194 -38.80 -17.55 8.69
N GLU A 195 -38.54 -17.17 7.44
CA GLU A 195 -39.39 -17.53 6.31
C GLU A 195 -39.38 -19.03 6.04
N MET A 196 -38.22 -19.68 6.08
CA MET A 196 -38.10 -21.12 5.91
C MET A 196 -38.89 -21.88 6.99
N ASN A 197 -38.86 -21.41 8.25
CA ASN A 197 -39.64 -21.99 9.32
C ASN A 197 -41.15 -21.86 9.08
N LYS A 198 -41.62 -20.70 8.59
CA LYS A 198 -43.03 -20.49 8.22
C LYS A 198 -43.45 -21.41 7.07
N LEU A 199 -42.61 -21.54 6.05
CA LEU A 199 -42.88 -22.43 4.90
C LEU A 199 -42.93 -23.89 5.34
N ASN A 200 -42.00 -24.33 6.19
CA ASN A 200 -41.98 -25.69 6.72
C ASN A 200 -43.24 -25.99 7.55
N GLU A 201 -43.71 -25.03 8.35
CA GLU A 201 -44.96 -25.22 9.09
C GLU A 201 -46.17 -25.28 8.16
N SER A 202 -46.26 -24.40 7.16
CA SER A 202 -47.32 -24.46 6.15
C SER A 202 -47.32 -25.78 5.40
N LYS A 203 -46.15 -26.29 5.03
CA LYS A 203 -45.97 -27.60 4.40
C LYS A 203 -46.47 -28.72 5.32
N ARG A 204 -46.06 -28.71 6.59
CA ARG A 204 -46.48 -29.70 7.59
C ARG A 204 -48.00 -29.73 7.76
N ILE A 205 -48.64 -28.56 7.81
CA ILE A 205 -50.10 -28.44 7.90
C ILE A 205 -50.77 -29.02 6.65
N ALA A 206 -50.26 -28.70 5.46
CA ALA A 206 -50.79 -29.22 4.20
C ALA A 206 -50.64 -30.75 4.09
N GLU A 207 -49.48 -31.30 4.42
CA GLU A 207 -49.22 -32.74 4.43
C GLU A 207 -50.14 -33.47 5.43
N LYS A 208 -50.34 -32.87 6.61
CA LYS A 208 -51.28 -33.41 7.60
C LYS A 208 -52.72 -33.39 7.09
N ALA A 209 -53.18 -32.28 6.53
CA ALA A 209 -54.53 -32.17 5.97
C ALA A 209 -54.74 -33.16 4.81
N PHE A 210 -53.72 -33.37 3.98
CA PHE A 210 -53.75 -34.37 2.92
C PHE A 210 -53.92 -35.78 3.47
N ALA A 211 -53.12 -36.16 4.48
CA ALA A 211 -53.23 -37.47 5.13
C ALA A 211 -54.60 -37.68 5.82
N GLU A 212 -55.19 -36.63 6.39
CA GLU A 212 -56.53 -36.70 7.01
C GLU A 212 -57.66 -36.95 5.99
N ILE A 213 -57.50 -36.51 4.74
CA ILE A 213 -58.52 -36.65 3.69
C ILE A 213 -58.40 -38.00 2.95
N GLU A 214 -57.21 -38.61 2.93
CA GLU A 214 -56.95 -39.88 2.23
C GLU A 214 -57.85 -41.03 2.71
N ASN A 215 -58.00 -41.21 4.03
CA ASN A 215 -58.82 -42.29 4.58
C ASN A 215 -60.34 -42.12 4.29
N PRO A 216 -60.97 -40.96 4.51
CA PRO A 216 -62.35 -40.71 4.08
C PRO A 216 -62.59 -40.91 2.58
N LEU A 217 -61.62 -40.58 1.73
CA LEU A 217 -61.70 -40.83 0.29
C LEU A 217 -61.71 -42.33 0.00
N HIS A 218 -60.82 -43.10 0.62
CA HIS A 218 -60.76 -44.54 0.45
C HIS A 218 -62.09 -45.21 0.88
N ILE A 219 -62.66 -44.80 2.03
CA ILE A 219 -63.98 -45.28 2.48
C ILE A 219 -65.06 -44.93 1.45
N THR A 220 -65.04 -43.72 0.90
CA THR A 220 -66.00 -43.27 -0.13
C THR A 220 -65.90 -44.13 -1.39
N GLN A 221 -64.69 -44.45 -1.84
CA GLN A 221 -64.42 -45.30 -3.01
C GLN A 221 -64.92 -46.73 -2.77
N GLU A 222 -64.62 -47.32 -1.61
CA GLU A 222 -65.12 -48.65 -1.23
C GLU A 222 -66.65 -48.70 -1.15
N CYS A 223 -67.28 -47.64 -0.61
CA CYS A 223 -68.74 -47.53 -0.57
C CYS A 223 -69.36 -47.50 -1.97
N LEU A 224 -68.76 -46.76 -2.91
CA LEU A 224 -69.17 -46.73 -4.31
C LEU A 224 -68.97 -48.10 -4.98
N TYR A 225 -67.83 -48.74 -4.74
CA TYR A 225 -67.52 -50.06 -5.28
C TYR A 225 -68.53 -51.14 -4.85
N HIS A 226 -68.95 -51.15 -3.58
CA HIS A 226 -70.00 -52.06 -3.10
C HIS A 226 -71.38 -51.76 -3.68
N ARG A 227 -71.70 -50.48 -3.91
CA ARG A 227 -72.97 -50.07 -4.53
C ARG A 227 -73.07 -50.53 -5.98
N GLU A 228 -71.99 -50.44 -6.72
CA GLU A 228 -71.91 -50.91 -8.11
C GLU A 228 -72.15 -52.43 -8.25
N LYS A 229 -71.90 -53.21 -7.19
CA LYS A 229 -72.12 -54.67 -7.17
C LYS A 229 -73.57 -55.09 -6.95
N ARG A 230 -74.48 -54.17 -6.62
CA ARG A 230 -75.91 -54.49 -6.43
C ARG A 230 -76.50 -54.99 -7.75
N GLN A 231 -77.49 -55.87 -7.69
CA GLN A 231 -78.08 -56.49 -8.88
C GLN A 231 -79.57 -56.18 -9.00
N SER A 232 -80.08 -56.23 -10.23
CA SER A 232 -81.50 -56.05 -10.54
C SER A 232 -82.04 -54.71 -10.00
N THR A 233 -83.23 -54.71 -9.42
CA THR A 233 -83.92 -53.54 -8.86
C THR A 233 -83.16 -52.84 -7.73
N ASP A 234 -82.12 -53.44 -7.15
CA ASP A 234 -81.31 -52.85 -6.07
C ASP A 234 -80.16 -51.96 -6.60
N LEU A 235 -79.86 -52.01 -7.91
CA LEU A 235 -78.90 -51.12 -8.55
C LEU A 235 -79.58 -49.77 -8.87
N VAL A 236 -79.56 -48.86 -7.90
CA VAL A 236 -80.30 -47.59 -7.94
C VAL A 236 -79.39 -46.41 -7.59
N HIS A 237 -79.48 -45.33 -8.39
CA HIS A 237 -78.85 -44.03 -8.14
C HIS A 237 -79.51 -43.26 -6.98
N ASP A 238 -79.29 -43.75 -5.77
CA ASP A 238 -79.85 -43.18 -4.55
C ASP A 238 -79.15 -41.89 -4.09
N GLN A 239 -79.74 -41.22 -3.10
CA GLN A 239 -79.18 -39.98 -2.54
C GLN A 239 -77.76 -40.18 -1.95
N PRO A 240 -77.49 -41.27 -1.20
CA PRO A 240 -76.14 -41.56 -0.75
C PRO A 240 -75.11 -41.70 -1.87
N GLU A 241 -75.43 -42.39 -2.98
CA GLU A 241 -74.51 -42.54 -4.11
C GLU A 241 -74.15 -41.18 -4.72
N LYS A 242 -75.15 -40.33 -4.96
CA LYS A 242 -74.93 -38.97 -5.48
C LYS A 242 -74.06 -38.13 -4.55
N ALA A 243 -74.24 -38.27 -3.23
CA ALA A 243 -73.42 -37.59 -2.24
C ALA A 243 -71.96 -38.09 -2.26
N LEU A 244 -71.74 -39.39 -2.34
CA LEU A 244 -70.40 -40.00 -2.42
C LEU A 244 -69.67 -39.61 -3.71
N LEU A 245 -70.34 -39.61 -4.86
CA LEU A 245 -69.79 -39.15 -6.13
C LEU A 245 -69.38 -37.67 -6.09
N LYS A 246 -70.18 -36.83 -5.43
CA LYS A 246 -69.85 -35.40 -5.25
C LYS A 246 -68.58 -35.22 -4.43
N VAL A 247 -68.43 -35.95 -3.32
CA VAL A 247 -67.21 -35.90 -2.47
C VAL A 247 -65.99 -36.38 -3.25
N ASN A 248 -66.11 -37.48 -3.98
CA ASN A 248 -65.03 -38.01 -4.81
C ASN A 248 -64.61 -37.00 -5.90
N ASN A 249 -65.56 -36.41 -6.63
CA ASN A 249 -65.26 -35.40 -7.65
C ASN A 249 -64.62 -34.12 -7.08
N LEU A 250 -65.06 -33.64 -5.91
CA LEU A 250 -64.46 -32.49 -5.25
C LEU A 250 -62.99 -32.74 -4.91
N PHE A 251 -62.65 -33.96 -4.46
CA PHE A 251 -61.27 -34.35 -4.20
C PHE A 251 -60.41 -34.33 -5.47
N VAL A 252 -60.90 -34.95 -6.55
CA VAL A 252 -60.17 -35.01 -7.84
C VAL A 252 -59.86 -33.61 -8.37
N ILE A 253 -60.80 -32.67 -8.27
CA ILE A 253 -60.59 -31.27 -8.70
C ILE A 253 -59.57 -30.56 -7.81
N SER A 254 -59.60 -30.82 -6.50
CA SER A 254 -58.73 -30.14 -5.53
C SER A 254 -57.28 -30.62 -5.55
N VAL A 255 -57.01 -31.79 -6.14
CA VAL A 255 -55.65 -32.35 -6.28
C VAL A 255 -55.02 -32.04 -7.65
N LEU A 256 -55.85 -31.76 -8.67
CA LEU A 256 -55.39 -31.50 -10.05
C LEU A 256 -55.26 -30.00 -10.41
N CYS A 257 -55.78 -29.09 -9.59
CA CYS A 257 -55.66 -27.64 -9.76
C CYS A 257 -54.85 -27.03 -8.61
#